data_AF-A0A6J7MT71-F1
#
_entry.id   AF-A0A6J7MT71-F1
#
_cell.length_a   1.000
_cell.length_b   1.000
_cell.length_c   1.000
_cell.angle_alpha   90.00
_cell.angle_beta   90.00
_cell.angle_gamma   90.00
#
_symmetry.space_group_name_H-M   'P 1'
#
loop_
_entity.id
_entity.type
_entity.pdbx_description
1 polymer ?
#
loop_
_entity_poly.entity_id
_entity_poly.type
_entity_poly.pdbx_seq_one_letter_code
_entity_poly.pdbx_strand_id
1 'polypeptide(L)'
;MAEITAPGHFPQGLDDLAFVVQGTAADLRFLDGNIDPSDREIGVTLWGSPQVANYMPAGITRVTTLRAWLNQWSLDHTNADSLRWLPQITTPLQVVLGTADPTVLPAMAQQMYDHATASTRRELKYVKGATHYFENQPELLTEALDAVAAFIHDVCG
;
A
#
# COMPACT_ATOMS: atom_id res chain seq x y z
N MET A 1 -25.65 -17.79 7.26
CA MET A 1 -26.42 -16.79 6.49
C MET A 1 -26.47 -15.53 7.32
N ALA A 2 -26.11 -14.37 6.76
CA ALA A 2 -26.27 -13.11 7.48
C ALA A 2 -27.76 -12.75 7.50
N GLU A 3 -28.36 -12.71 8.69
CA GLU A 3 -29.72 -12.24 8.89
C GLU A 3 -29.71 -10.71 9.01
N ILE A 4 -30.52 -10.04 8.19
CA ILE A 4 -30.78 -8.62 8.30
C ILE A 4 -31.85 -8.45 9.38
N THR A 5 -31.43 -8.08 10.59
CA THR A 5 -32.30 -7.96 11.77
C THR A 5 -32.88 -6.54 11.95
N ALA A 6 -32.51 -5.58 11.09
CA ALA A 6 -32.95 -4.20 11.21
C ALA A 6 -34.28 -3.94 10.46
N PRO A 7 -35.25 -3.19 11.04
CA PRO A 7 -36.61 -3.04 10.50
C PRO A 7 -36.75 -2.10 9.28
N GLY A 8 -35.67 -1.84 8.52
CA GLY A 8 -35.74 -1.00 7.32
C GLY A 8 -34.40 -0.92 6.58
N HIS A 9 -34.45 -0.64 5.28
CA HIS A 9 -33.26 -0.43 4.43
C HIS A 9 -32.81 1.04 4.37
N PHE A 10 -33.58 1.95 4.97
CA PHE A 10 -33.28 3.38 5.00
C PHE A 10 -32.33 3.70 6.16
N PRO A 11 -31.36 4.63 5.97
CA PRO A 11 -30.54 5.13 7.06
C PRO A 11 -31.40 5.76 8.16
N GLN A 12 -31.05 5.53 9.43
CA GLN A 12 -31.76 6.14 10.57
C GLN A 12 -31.34 7.60 10.82
N GLY A 13 -30.22 8.04 10.25
CA GLY A 13 -29.68 9.38 10.41
C GLY A 13 -28.40 9.62 9.60
N LEU A 14 -27.76 10.77 9.83
CA LEU A 14 -26.44 11.11 9.29
C LEU A 14 -25.35 10.58 10.22
N ASP A 15 -24.88 9.36 9.94
CA ASP A 15 -23.88 8.69 10.79
C ASP A 15 -22.43 8.93 10.36
N ASP A 16 -22.21 9.39 9.13
CA ASP A 16 -20.88 9.63 8.58
C ASP A 16 -20.98 10.66 7.45
N LEU A 17 -20.05 11.62 7.42
CA LEU A 17 -20.05 12.71 6.45
C LEU A 17 -18.77 12.68 5.64
N ALA A 18 -18.91 12.92 4.34
CA ALA A 18 -17.77 13.10 3.46
C ALA A 18 -17.08 14.44 3.72
N PHE A 19 -15.76 14.45 3.63
CA PHE A 19 -14.94 15.65 3.69
C PHE A 19 -13.73 15.50 2.76
N VAL A 20 -13.01 16.61 2.58
CA VAL A 20 -11.82 16.66 1.71
C VAL A 20 -10.56 16.76 2.55
N VAL A 21 -9.63 15.84 2.35
CA VAL A 21 -8.26 15.88 2.88
C VAL A 21 -7.37 16.59 1.86
N GLN A 22 -6.61 17.58 2.30
CA GLN A 22 -5.65 18.30 1.46
C GLN A 22 -4.24 17.72 1.68
N GLY A 23 -3.39 17.82 0.66
CA GLY A 23 -1.98 17.45 0.81
C GLY A 23 -1.70 15.95 0.85
N THR A 24 -2.57 15.11 0.29
CA THR A 24 -2.40 13.64 0.31
C THR A 24 -1.18 13.14 -0.48
N ALA A 25 -0.55 14.01 -1.26
CA ALA A 25 0.72 13.79 -1.97
C ALA A 25 1.79 14.82 -1.55
N ALA A 26 1.80 15.26 -0.28
CA ALA A 26 2.77 16.24 0.24
C ALA A 26 4.05 15.61 0.85
N ASP A 27 4.35 14.36 0.54
CA ASP A 27 5.58 13.69 0.98
C ASP A 27 6.81 14.30 0.27
N LEU A 28 7.80 14.76 1.04
CA LEU A 28 9.02 15.37 0.51
C LEU A 28 9.84 14.39 -0.36
N ARG A 29 9.69 13.09 -0.14
CA ARG A 29 10.39 12.04 -0.91
C ARG A 29 10.00 12.01 -2.38
N PHE A 30 8.85 12.59 -2.74
CA PHE A 30 8.45 12.79 -4.13
C PHE A 30 9.26 13.89 -4.83
N LEU A 31 9.84 14.85 -4.09
CA LEU A 31 10.55 16.00 -4.66
C LEU A 31 12.06 15.96 -4.40
N ASP A 32 12.51 15.23 -3.39
CA ASP A 32 13.93 15.07 -3.06
C ASP A 32 14.32 13.59 -3.08
N GLY A 33 15.11 13.21 -4.10
CA GLY A 33 15.63 11.86 -4.27
C GLY A 33 16.76 11.48 -3.31
N ASN A 34 17.29 12.43 -2.53
CA ASN A 34 18.28 12.12 -1.49
C ASN A 34 17.63 11.57 -0.22
N ILE A 35 16.33 11.80 -0.02
CA ILE A 35 15.57 11.23 1.09
C ILE A 35 15.12 9.83 0.68
N ASP A 36 15.52 8.81 1.44
CA ASP A 36 15.28 7.39 1.14
C ASP A 36 15.59 7.00 -0.33
N PRO A 37 16.86 7.09 -0.81
CA PRO A 37 17.17 6.90 -2.23
C PRO A 37 16.71 5.53 -2.80
N SER A 38 16.19 5.54 -4.03
CA SER A 38 15.74 4.34 -4.76
C SER A 38 15.83 4.55 -6.28
N ASP A 39 15.42 3.56 -7.07
CA ASP A 39 15.37 3.66 -8.55
C ASP A 39 14.18 4.49 -9.05
N ARG A 40 13.43 5.16 -8.16
CA ARG A 40 12.22 5.91 -8.50
C ARG A 40 12.53 7.16 -9.30
N GLU A 41 11.61 7.54 -10.17
CA GLU A 41 11.60 8.87 -10.77
C GLU A 41 11.22 9.92 -9.73
N ILE A 42 11.91 11.06 -9.74
CA ILE A 42 11.63 12.19 -8.85
C ILE A 42 10.66 13.16 -9.53
N GLY A 43 9.73 13.72 -8.75
CA GLY A 43 8.69 14.62 -9.24
C GLY A 43 7.40 13.91 -9.64
N VAL A 44 7.28 12.62 -9.33
CA VAL A 44 6.10 11.80 -9.66
C VAL A 44 5.56 11.03 -8.44
N THR A 45 4.28 10.73 -8.50
CA THR A 45 3.51 9.84 -7.62
C THR A 45 2.85 8.77 -8.49
N LEU A 46 2.09 7.84 -7.91
CA LEU A 46 1.28 6.93 -8.73
C LEU A 46 0.20 7.63 -9.60
N TRP A 47 -0.08 8.91 -9.34
CA TRP A 47 -1.10 9.71 -10.05
C TRP A 47 -0.48 10.88 -10.83
N GLY A 48 0.80 10.77 -11.22
CA GLY A 48 1.53 11.84 -11.91
C GLY A 48 2.15 12.82 -10.92
N SER A 49 2.28 14.11 -11.31
CA SER A 49 3.01 15.07 -10.48
C SER A 49 2.36 15.28 -9.11
N PRO A 50 3.14 15.45 -8.02
CA PRO A 50 2.61 15.67 -6.67
C PRO A 50 1.64 16.85 -6.59
N GLN A 51 1.91 17.94 -7.32
CA GLN A 51 1.02 19.10 -7.37
C GLN A 51 -0.36 18.71 -7.93
N VAL A 52 -0.41 17.97 -9.03
CA VAL A 52 -1.70 17.56 -9.63
C VAL A 52 -2.41 16.53 -8.74
N ALA A 53 -1.68 15.52 -8.26
CA ALA A 53 -2.21 14.47 -7.39
C ALA A 53 -2.89 15.04 -6.13
N ASN A 54 -2.31 16.09 -5.53
CA ASN A 54 -2.87 16.77 -4.35
C ASN A 54 -4.26 17.39 -4.58
N TYR A 55 -4.58 17.79 -5.81
CA TYR A 55 -5.86 18.45 -6.12
C TYR A 55 -6.80 17.56 -6.94
N MET A 56 -6.38 16.36 -7.32
CA MET A 56 -7.21 15.42 -8.05
C MET A 56 -8.35 14.87 -7.17
N PRO A 57 -9.62 14.85 -7.62
CA PRO A 57 -10.72 14.27 -6.84
C PRO A 57 -10.53 12.78 -6.56
N ALA A 58 -9.96 12.06 -7.53
CA ALA A 58 -9.64 10.63 -7.44
C ALA A 58 -8.32 10.33 -6.72
N GLY A 59 -7.64 11.34 -6.15
CA GLY A 59 -6.42 11.12 -5.37
C GLY A 59 -6.72 10.25 -4.14
N ILE A 60 -5.79 9.35 -3.80
CA ILE A 60 -5.93 8.45 -2.64
C ILE A 60 -6.34 9.27 -1.40
N THR A 61 -7.41 8.84 -0.75
CA THR A 61 -7.96 9.41 0.50
C THR A 61 -8.53 10.82 0.39
N ARG A 62 -8.41 11.50 -0.75
CA ARG A 62 -8.73 12.92 -0.84
C ARG A 62 -10.19 13.19 -0.50
N VAL A 63 -11.12 12.44 -1.08
CA VAL A 63 -12.53 12.47 -0.69
C VAL A 63 -12.80 11.22 0.13
N THR A 64 -13.07 11.40 1.42
CA THR A 64 -13.25 10.30 2.37
C THR A 64 -14.32 10.66 3.40
N THR A 65 -14.72 9.70 4.23
CA THR A 65 -15.58 9.93 5.38
C THR A 65 -14.79 9.82 6.68
N LEU A 66 -15.36 10.23 7.82
CA LEU A 66 -14.64 10.17 9.10
C LEU A 66 -14.29 8.73 9.47
N ARG A 67 -15.23 7.80 9.27
CA ARG A 67 -14.98 6.38 9.59
C ARG A 67 -13.93 5.77 8.68
N ALA A 68 -13.96 6.10 7.38
CA ALA A 68 -12.94 5.64 6.44
C ALA A 68 -11.57 6.23 6.78
N TRP A 69 -11.49 7.53 7.13
CA TRP A 69 -10.28 8.17 7.63
C TRP A 69 -9.69 7.45 8.84
N LEU A 70 -10.50 7.25 9.89
CA LEU A 70 -10.06 6.57 11.11
C LEU A 70 -9.59 5.15 10.84
N ASN A 71 -10.25 4.42 9.94
CA ASN A 71 -9.92 3.04 9.66
C ASN A 71 -8.61 2.85 8.87
N GLN A 72 -8.30 3.73 7.92
CA GLN A 72 -7.19 3.49 6.98
C GLN A 72 -6.02 4.47 7.11
N TRP A 73 -6.25 5.72 7.52
CA TRP A 73 -5.22 6.78 7.40
C TRP A 73 -4.97 7.57 8.68
N SER A 74 -5.77 7.36 9.72
CA SER A 74 -5.53 7.98 11.02
C SER A 74 -4.24 7.46 11.65
N LEU A 75 -3.43 8.38 12.17
CA LEU A 75 -2.18 8.06 12.86
C LEU A 75 -2.38 7.09 14.03
N ASP A 76 -3.40 7.33 14.86
CA ASP A 76 -3.59 6.59 16.12
C ASP A 76 -4.61 5.44 16.02
N HIS A 77 -5.48 5.47 15.01
CA HIS A 77 -6.63 4.56 14.91
C HIS A 77 -6.62 3.65 13.69
N THR A 78 -5.67 3.80 12.76
CA THR A 78 -5.64 2.99 11.55
C THR A 78 -5.54 1.50 11.86
N ASN A 79 -6.31 0.71 11.12
CA ASN A 79 -6.14 -0.74 11.04
C ASN A 79 -5.26 -1.13 9.83
N ALA A 80 -4.88 -0.18 8.98
CA ALA A 80 -3.97 -0.40 7.85
C ALA A 80 -2.50 -0.18 8.27
N ASP A 81 -2.08 -0.84 9.35
CA ASP A 81 -0.71 -0.79 9.90
C ASP A 81 -0.04 -2.16 9.77
N SER A 82 0.77 -2.33 8.73
CA SER A 82 1.46 -3.60 8.48
C SER A 82 2.42 -3.96 9.62
N LEU A 83 3.06 -2.99 10.26
CA LEU A 83 4.04 -3.24 11.33
C LEU A 83 3.37 -3.76 12.61
N ARG A 84 2.12 -3.36 12.86
CA ARG A 84 1.29 -3.89 13.95
C ARG A 84 0.85 -5.34 13.72
N TRP A 85 0.54 -5.71 12.48
CA TRP A 85 -0.08 -7.01 12.17
C TRP A 85 0.91 -8.09 11.73
N LEU A 86 1.98 -7.73 11.00
CA LEU A 86 2.97 -8.68 10.50
C LEU A 86 3.60 -9.58 11.58
N PRO A 87 3.88 -9.10 12.82
CA PRO A 87 4.40 -9.96 13.88
C PRO A 87 3.47 -11.09 14.32
N GLN A 88 2.20 -11.08 13.90
CA GLN A 88 1.19 -12.09 14.25
C GLN A 88 0.96 -13.11 13.11
N ILE A 89 1.54 -12.88 11.93
CA ILE A 89 1.39 -13.77 10.78
C ILE A 89 2.30 -14.97 10.96
N THR A 90 1.72 -16.15 11.14
CA THR A 90 2.44 -17.42 11.35
C THR A 90 2.61 -18.27 10.09
N THR A 91 1.94 -17.89 9.00
CA THR A 91 2.05 -18.58 7.72
C THR A 91 3.29 -18.10 6.95
N PRO A 92 3.77 -18.85 5.94
CA PRO A 92 4.78 -18.36 5.02
C PRO A 92 4.35 -17.02 4.40
N LEU A 93 5.30 -16.10 4.25
CA LEU A 93 5.07 -14.74 3.75
C LEU A 93 6.17 -14.33 2.77
N GLN A 94 5.80 -13.71 1.65
CA GLN A 94 6.73 -13.07 0.72
C GLN A 94 6.34 -11.60 0.56
N VAL A 95 7.32 -10.70 0.64
CA VAL A 95 7.20 -9.29 0.29
C VAL A 95 7.85 -9.08 -1.07
N VAL A 96 7.10 -8.54 -2.03
CA VAL A 96 7.62 -8.22 -3.37
C VAL A 96 7.51 -6.72 -3.60
N LEU A 97 8.59 -6.08 -4.03
CA LEU A 97 8.62 -4.64 -4.30
C LEU A 97 9.34 -4.31 -5.60
N GLY A 98 8.74 -3.44 -6.41
CA GLY A 98 9.42 -2.73 -7.49
C GLY A 98 10.27 -1.58 -6.97
N THR A 99 11.57 -1.60 -7.27
CA THR A 99 12.53 -0.60 -6.73
C THR A 99 12.36 0.82 -7.31
N ALA A 100 11.65 0.96 -8.42
CA ALA A 100 11.30 2.24 -9.04
C ALA A 100 9.86 2.68 -8.73
N ASP A 101 9.21 2.06 -7.74
CA ASP A 101 7.91 2.50 -7.23
C ASP A 101 8.04 3.93 -6.65
N PRO A 102 7.24 4.90 -7.14
CA PRO A 102 7.35 6.29 -6.71
C PRO A 102 6.75 6.53 -5.32
N THR A 103 5.93 5.62 -4.79
CA THR A 103 5.15 5.80 -3.56
C THR A 103 5.52 4.82 -2.45
N VAL A 104 5.84 3.57 -2.79
CA VAL A 104 6.26 2.54 -1.82
C VAL A 104 7.76 2.31 -1.95
N LEU A 105 8.52 2.71 -0.93
CA LEU A 105 9.98 2.72 -1.00
C LEU A 105 10.62 1.40 -0.50
N PRO A 106 11.85 1.07 -0.95
CA PRO A 106 12.58 -0.11 -0.49
C PRO A 106 12.67 -0.28 1.03
N ALA A 107 12.83 0.83 1.75
CA ALA A 107 12.87 0.84 3.21
C ALA A 107 11.56 0.33 3.85
N MET A 108 10.39 0.63 3.25
CA MET A 108 9.09 0.18 3.74
C MET A 108 8.93 -1.33 3.58
N ALA A 109 9.33 -1.88 2.42
CA ALA A 109 9.33 -3.32 2.19
C ALA A 109 10.29 -4.06 3.13
N GLN A 110 11.47 -3.48 3.39
CA GLN A 110 12.42 -4.03 4.37
C GLN A 110 11.81 -4.04 5.77
N GLN A 111 11.19 -2.94 6.20
CA GLN A 111 10.50 -2.87 7.50
C GLN A 111 9.41 -3.94 7.63
N MET A 112 8.60 -4.15 6.58
CA MET A 112 7.59 -5.20 6.56
C MET A 112 8.22 -6.59 6.71
N TYR A 113 9.25 -6.89 5.94
CA TYR A 113 9.97 -8.17 6.03
C TYR A 113 10.55 -8.40 7.44
N ASP A 114 11.15 -7.37 8.03
CA ASP A 114 11.77 -7.43 9.36
C ASP A 114 10.72 -7.68 10.45
N HIS A 115 9.52 -7.09 10.32
CA HIS A 115 8.41 -7.21 11.28
C HIS A 115 7.60 -8.51 11.15
N ALA A 116 7.75 -9.28 10.06
CA ALA A 116 7.11 -10.58 9.88
C ALA A 116 7.75 -11.69 10.75
N THR A 117 7.97 -11.43 12.04
CA THR A 117 8.82 -12.23 12.94
C THR A 117 8.23 -13.59 13.33
N ALA A 118 6.91 -13.75 13.29
CA ALA A 118 6.25 -15.01 13.61
C ALA A 118 6.08 -15.93 12.39
N SER A 119 6.41 -15.45 11.19
CA SER A 119 6.24 -16.23 9.96
C SER A 119 7.20 -17.42 9.94
N THR A 120 6.70 -18.59 9.56
CA THR A 120 7.52 -19.82 9.46
C THR A 120 8.57 -19.77 8.35
N ARG A 121 8.33 -18.95 7.32
CA ARG A 121 9.26 -18.66 6.24
C ARG A 121 8.93 -17.29 5.68
N ARG A 122 9.94 -16.43 5.63
CA ARG A 122 9.82 -15.08 5.06
C ARG A 122 10.79 -14.88 3.91
N GLU A 123 10.34 -14.22 2.85
CA GLU A 123 11.16 -13.84 1.71
C GLU A 123 10.90 -12.38 1.33
N LEU A 124 11.95 -11.68 0.88
CA LEU A 124 11.88 -10.32 0.35
C LEU A 124 12.48 -10.32 -1.05
N LYS A 125 11.65 -9.99 -2.04
CA LYS A 125 12.00 -9.93 -3.45
C LYS A 125 11.92 -8.48 -3.93
N TYR A 126 13.07 -7.95 -4.34
CA TYR A 126 13.12 -6.71 -5.11
C TYR A 126 13.12 -7.01 -6.60
N VAL A 127 12.30 -6.28 -7.36
CA VAL A 127 12.30 -6.26 -8.82
C VAL A 127 12.93 -4.96 -9.27
N LYS A 128 14.10 -5.04 -9.88
CA LYS A 128 14.91 -3.87 -10.19
C LYS A 128 14.27 -3.03 -11.30
N GLY A 129 14.16 -1.71 -11.12
CA GLY A 129 13.56 -0.80 -12.09
C GLY A 129 12.03 -0.90 -12.25
N ALA A 130 11.35 -1.80 -11.53
CA ALA A 130 9.90 -1.94 -11.65
C ALA A 130 9.14 -0.80 -10.95
N THR A 131 8.13 -0.27 -11.63
CA THR A 131 7.19 0.73 -11.09
C THR A 131 6.04 0.06 -10.33
N HIS A 132 5.21 0.86 -9.65
CA HIS A 132 4.12 0.38 -8.78
C HIS A 132 3.18 -0.64 -9.44
N TYR A 133 2.84 -0.44 -10.71
CA TYR A 133 1.94 -1.32 -11.47
C TYR A 133 2.64 -2.08 -12.60
N PHE A 134 3.97 -2.04 -12.68
CA PHE A 134 4.73 -2.60 -13.81
C PHE A 134 4.24 -2.07 -15.17
N GLU A 135 3.79 -0.82 -15.21
CA GLU A 135 3.22 -0.21 -16.41
C GLU A 135 4.22 -0.20 -17.56
N ASN A 136 3.86 -0.82 -18.68
CA ASN A 136 4.74 -1.02 -19.84
C ASN A 136 6.03 -1.80 -19.52
N GLN A 137 6.04 -2.60 -18.44
CA GLN A 137 7.18 -3.40 -18.00
C GLN A 137 6.83 -4.91 -17.94
N PRO A 138 6.41 -5.54 -19.07
CA PRO A 138 5.93 -6.92 -19.06
C PRO A 138 6.99 -7.92 -18.58
N GLU A 139 8.27 -7.72 -18.91
CA GLU A 139 9.35 -8.59 -18.47
C GLU A 139 9.55 -8.54 -16.93
N LEU A 140 9.45 -7.34 -16.35
CA LEU A 140 9.56 -7.17 -14.89
C LEU A 140 8.33 -7.70 -14.16
N LEU A 141 7.14 -7.57 -14.77
CA LEU A 141 5.93 -8.19 -14.26
C LEU A 141 6.06 -9.72 -14.27
N THR A 142 6.58 -10.30 -15.35
CA THR A 142 6.87 -11.74 -15.42
C THR A 142 7.86 -12.15 -14.33
N GLU A 143 8.95 -11.40 -14.13
CA GLU A 143 9.90 -11.69 -13.03
C GLU A 143 9.22 -11.70 -11.65
N ALA A 144 8.35 -10.72 -11.39
CA ALA A 144 7.60 -10.65 -10.13
C ALA A 144 6.67 -11.85 -9.95
N LEU A 145 5.93 -12.23 -11.00
CA LEU A 145 4.99 -13.34 -10.98
C LEU A 145 5.70 -14.70 -10.85
N ASP A 146 6.83 -14.88 -11.52
CA ASP A 146 7.65 -16.09 -11.41
C ASP A 146 8.19 -16.25 -9.99
N ALA A 147 8.62 -15.16 -9.35
CA ALA A 147 9.06 -15.18 -7.95
C ALA A 147 7.93 -15.57 -6.98
N VAL A 148 6.71 -15.09 -7.22
CA VAL A 148 5.52 -15.47 -6.44
C VAL A 148 5.16 -16.93 -6.66
N ALA A 149 5.18 -17.40 -7.92
CA ALA A 149 4.86 -18.79 -8.25
C ALA A 149 5.88 -19.77 -7.64
N ALA A 150 7.18 -19.44 -7.71
CA ALA A 150 8.23 -20.22 -7.07
C ALA A 150 8.05 -20.28 -5.55
N PHE A 151 7.77 -19.15 -4.90
CA PHE A 151 7.52 -19.11 -3.46
C PHE A 151 6.33 -19.99 -3.06
N ILE A 152 5.21 -19.92 -3.79
CA ILE A 152 4.02 -20.75 -3.54
C ILE A 152 4.35 -22.23 -3.72
N HIS A 153 5.04 -22.60 -4.80
CA HIS A 153 5.45 -23.98 -5.04
C HIS A 153 6.31 -24.51 -3.89
N ASP A 154 7.28 -23.72 -3.44
CA ASP A 154 8.22 -24.11 -2.39
C ASP A 154 7.59 -24.25 -0.99
N VAL A 155 6.46 -23.58 -0.71
CA VAL A 155 5.79 -23.64 0.61
C VAL A 155 4.62 -24.60 0.64
N CYS A 156 4.09 -24.99 -0.52
CA CYS A 156 2.97 -25.91 -0.67
C CYS A 156 3.36 -27.32 -1.15
N GLY A 157 4.53 -27.47 -1.80
CA GLY A 157 5.07 -28.74 -2.28
C GLY A 157 5.84 -29.50 -1.20
#